data_AF-A0A316T8N6-F1
#
_entry.id   AF-A0A316T8N6-F1
#
_cell.length_a   1.000
_cell.length_b   1.000
_cell.length_c   1.000
_cell.angle_alpha   90.00
_cell.angle_beta   90.00
_cell.angle_gamma   90.00
#
_symmetry.space_group_name_H-M   'P 1'
#
loop_
_entity.id
_entity.type
_entity.pdbx_description
1 polymer ?
#
loop_
_entity_poly.entity_id
_entity_poly.type
_entity_poly.pdbx_seq_one_letter_code
_entity_poly.pdbx_strand_id
1 'polypeptide(L)'
;MLQLEQGQTFTNRAEISKLLGGNPQSGITLATKGKAILLFKNEEELYSDYFYPRGTYDYCMYTGIGRVGHQDSLSNKMYDLNIAVLSHKKQNTPLLIFEKKKGNYHFVGEYELTETHQNVQPDDNNFLRRVFVFHLRKVSDFIKLDL
;
A
#
# COMPACT_ATOMS: atom_id res chain seq x y z
N MET A 1 9.06 15.41 -14.63
CA MET A 1 9.62 14.26 -13.89
C MET A 1 9.73 14.61 -12.42
N LEU A 2 9.14 13.76 -11.58
CA LEU A 2 9.30 13.76 -10.14
C LEU A 2 10.17 12.56 -9.75
N GLN A 3 11.13 12.75 -8.83
CA GLN A 3 11.91 11.67 -8.26
C GLN A 3 11.54 11.50 -6.78
N LEU A 4 11.33 10.25 -6.37
CA LEU A 4 11.18 9.86 -4.98
C LEU A 4 12.35 8.97 -4.58
N GLU A 5 12.90 9.18 -3.38
CA GLU A 5 14.03 8.42 -2.83
C GLU A 5 13.72 7.93 -1.43
N GLN A 6 14.21 6.73 -1.09
CA GLN A 6 13.98 6.12 0.21
C GLN A 6 14.35 7.09 1.33
N GLY A 7 13.45 7.23 2.31
CA GLY A 7 13.62 8.12 3.45
C GLY A 7 13.10 9.54 3.21
N GLN A 8 12.76 9.90 1.97
CA GLN A 8 12.08 11.16 1.70
C GLN A 8 10.82 11.27 2.55
N THR A 9 10.70 12.39 3.25
CA THR A 9 9.75 12.59 4.33
C THR A 9 8.60 13.50 3.89
N PHE A 10 7.41 13.19 4.36
CA PHE A 10 6.17 13.94 4.16
C PHE A 10 5.46 14.08 5.49
N THR A 11 4.87 15.25 5.75
CA THR A 11 4.19 15.54 7.02
C THR A 11 2.93 14.68 7.16
N ASN A 12 2.23 14.41 6.06
CA ASN A 12 0.99 13.64 6.05
C ASN A 12 0.65 13.13 4.63
N ARG A 13 -0.38 12.29 4.53
CA ARG A 13 -0.87 11.76 3.24
C ARG A 13 -1.44 12.85 2.31
N ALA A 14 -1.88 13.99 2.83
CA ALA A 14 -2.39 15.09 1.99
C ALA A 14 -1.25 15.76 1.21
N GLU A 15 -0.05 15.83 1.77
CA GLU A 15 1.15 16.30 1.06
C GLU A 15 1.51 15.37 -0.11
N ILE A 16 1.50 14.05 0.14
CA ILE A 16 1.73 13.02 -0.88
C ILE A 16 0.63 13.10 -1.95
N SER A 17 -0.63 13.27 -1.56
CA SER A 17 -1.76 13.41 -2.49
C SER A 17 -1.70 14.71 -3.32
N LYS A 18 -1.20 15.82 -2.76
CA LYS A 18 -0.96 17.04 -3.54
C LYS A 18 0.03 16.78 -4.69
N LEU A 19 1.06 15.99 -4.42
CA LEU A 19 2.14 15.65 -5.33
C LEU A 19 1.75 14.60 -6.38
N LEU A 20 1.17 13.48 -5.94
CA LEU A 20 0.88 12.28 -6.75
C LEU A 20 -0.62 12.10 -7.07
N GLY A 21 -1.49 12.90 -6.48
CA GLY A 21 -2.94 12.69 -6.53
C GLY A 21 -3.39 11.53 -5.62
N GLY A 22 -4.56 10.96 -5.93
CA GLY A 22 -5.15 9.89 -5.12
C GLY A 22 -5.80 10.34 -3.80
N ASN A 23 -6.49 9.41 -3.15
CA ASN A 23 -7.25 9.68 -1.94
C ASN A 23 -6.34 9.60 -0.69
N PRO A 24 -6.19 10.70 0.08
CA PRO A 24 -5.34 10.71 1.28
C PRO A 24 -5.93 9.96 2.48
N GLN A 25 -7.18 9.51 2.43
CA GLN A 25 -7.83 8.81 3.55
C GLN A 25 -7.65 7.29 3.49
N SER A 26 -7.36 6.75 2.30
CA SER A 26 -7.24 5.30 2.08
C SER A 26 -5.85 4.78 2.39
N GLY A 27 -5.75 3.50 2.79
CA GLY A 27 -4.48 2.79 2.94
C GLY A 27 -3.86 2.38 1.59
N ILE A 28 -4.71 2.11 0.60
CA ILE A 28 -4.34 1.85 -0.80
C ILE A 28 -5.05 2.90 -1.66
N THR A 29 -4.35 3.54 -2.58
CA THR A 29 -4.96 4.47 -3.55
C THR A 29 -4.21 4.44 -4.88
N LEU A 30 -4.90 4.82 -5.95
CA LEU A 30 -4.27 5.12 -7.23
C LEU A 30 -3.80 6.57 -7.25
N ALA A 31 -2.54 6.78 -7.60
CA ALA A 31 -1.97 8.09 -7.88
C ALA A 31 -2.51 8.56 -9.24
N THR A 32 -3.34 9.62 -9.22
CA THR A 32 -3.90 10.19 -10.44
C THR A 32 -2.86 10.98 -11.25
N LYS A 33 -1.71 11.32 -10.63
CA LYS A 33 -0.52 11.88 -11.26
C LYS A 33 0.61 10.85 -11.16
N GLY A 34 1.30 10.54 -12.26
CA GLY A 34 2.36 9.54 -12.26
C GLY A 34 1.92 8.07 -12.37
N LYS A 35 0.61 7.78 -12.41
CA LYS A 35 0.04 6.44 -12.70
C LYS A 35 0.67 5.31 -11.87
N ALA A 36 0.63 5.44 -10.55
CA ALA A 36 1.16 4.46 -9.60
C ALA A 36 0.09 4.01 -8.60
N ILE A 37 0.34 2.91 -7.89
CA ILE A 37 -0.45 2.45 -6.75
C ILE A 37 0.32 2.81 -5.48
N LEU A 38 -0.32 3.50 -4.54
CA LEU A 38 0.28 3.93 -3.29
C LEU A 38 -0.26 3.09 -2.13
N LEU A 39 0.65 2.54 -1.32
CA LEU A 39 0.36 1.76 -0.11
C LEU A 39 0.89 2.54 1.10
N PHE A 40 0.04 2.74 2.10
CA PHE A 40 0.37 3.43 3.34
C PHE A 40 0.36 2.44 4.49
N LYS A 41 1.55 2.14 5.04
CA LYS A 41 1.72 1.36 6.25
C LYS A 41 1.78 2.28 7.46
N ASN A 42 0.96 2.02 8.48
CA ASN A 42 0.98 2.78 9.73
C ASN A 42 1.88 2.10 10.79
N GLU A 43 2.24 2.86 11.82
CA GLU A 43 3.17 2.45 12.88
C GLU A 43 2.51 1.48 13.90
N GLU A 44 1.18 1.54 14.05
CA GLU A 44 0.44 0.91 15.17
C GLU A 44 -0.74 0.02 14.73
N GLU A 45 -0.54 -0.82 13.70
CA GLU A 45 -1.53 -1.86 13.37
C GLU A 45 -0.99 -3.23 13.82
N LEU A 46 -1.48 -3.69 14.97
CA LEU A 46 -0.92 -4.79 15.77
C LEU A 46 -0.70 -6.14 15.04
N TYR A 47 -1.34 -6.39 13.89
CA TYR A 47 -1.37 -7.75 13.31
C TYR A 47 -1.32 -7.88 11.78
N SER A 48 -1.25 -6.79 11.00
CA SER A 48 -1.51 -6.87 9.56
C SER A 48 -0.27 -6.64 8.69
N ASP A 49 0.47 -5.57 8.97
CA ASP A 49 1.49 -5.09 8.05
C ASP A 49 2.87 -5.04 8.70
N TYR A 50 3.84 -5.73 8.12
CA TYR A 50 5.21 -5.72 8.65
C TYR A 50 6.26 -5.94 7.57
N PHE A 51 7.43 -5.36 7.81
CA PHE A 51 8.60 -5.62 7.00
C PHE A 51 9.37 -6.82 7.54
N TYR A 52 9.92 -7.62 6.63
CA TYR A 52 10.73 -8.79 6.96
C TYR A 52 11.94 -8.93 6.01
N PRO A 53 13.10 -9.40 6.49
CA PRO A 53 13.45 -9.60 7.90
C PRO A 53 13.32 -8.32 8.75
N ARG A 54 13.09 -8.46 10.06
CA ARG A 54 12.87 -7.32 10.95
C ARG A 54 14.02 -6.32 10.85
N GLY A 55 13.70 -5.04 10.67
CA GLY A 55 14.68 -3.96 10.54
C GLY A 55 15.16 -3.71 9.11
N THR A 56 14.67 -4.47 8.13
CA THR A 56 14.92 -4.26 6.70
C THR A 56 13.67 -3.72 6.00
N TYR A 57 13.82 -3.32 4.74
CA TYR A 57 12.71 -3.02 3.83
C TYR A 57 12.66 -4.01 2.66
N ASP A 58 13.28 -5.17 2.78
CA ASP A 58 13.47 -6.08 1.65
C ASP A 58 12.13 -6.68 1.19
N TYR A 59 11.30 -7.02 2.18
CA TYR A 59 9.96 -7.53 1.96
C TYR A 59 8.94 -6.88 2.88
N CYS A 60 7.70 -6.78 2.42
CA CYS A 60 6.56 -6.27 3.18
C CYS A 60 5.39 -7.26 3.04
N MET A 61 4.87 -7.74 4.16
CA MET A 61 3.52 -8.31 4.18
C MET A 61 2.54 -7.17 4.41
N TYR A 62 1.57 -7.04 3.50
CA TYR A 62 0.60 -5.94 3.50
C TYR A 62 -0.82 -6.48 3.36
N THR A 63 -1.71 -6.09 4.26
CA THR A 63 -3.11 -6.51 4.26
C THR A 63 -3.93 -5.62 3.32
N GLY A 64 -4.86 -6.23 2.57
CA GLY A 64 -5.70 -5.51 1.61
C GLY A 64 -6.56 -4.41 2.23
N ILE A 65 -7.10 -3.53 1.38
CA ILE A 65 -7.99 -2.44 1.79
C ILE A 65 -9.45 -2.88 1.93
N GLY A 66 -10.21 -2.10 2.69
CA GLY A 66 -11.59 -2.32 3.08
C GLY A 66 -11.58 -2.84 4.51
N ARG A 67 -12.35 -2.22 5.41
CA ARG A 67 -12.36 -2.53 6.85
C ARG A 67 -13.61 -3.27 7.34
N VAL A 68 -14.61 -3.38 6.47
CA VAL A 68 -15.90 -4.04 6.74
C VAL A 68 -16.20 -5.04 5.64
N GLY A 69 -16.67 -6.23 6.01
CA GLY A 69 -17.01 -7.29 5.07
C GLY A 69 -15.80 -7.91 4.37
N HIS A 70 -16.06 -8.95 3.55
CA HIS A 70 -15.03 -9.65 2.81
C HIS A 70 -14.38 -8.74 1.75
N GLN A 71 -13.05 -8.79 1.65
CA GLN A 71 -12.29 -7.94 0.72
C GLN A 71 -12.34 -8.44 -0.73
N ASP A 72 -12.68 -9.72 -0.93
CA ASP A 72 -12.86 -10.36 -2.24
C ASP A 72 -14.29 -10.25 -2.79
N SER A 73 -15.20 -9.59 -2.06
CA SER A 73 -16.58 -9.40 -2.50
C SER A 73 -16.70 -8.22 -3.46
N LEU A 74 -17.44 -8.41 -4.57
CA LEU A 74 -17.80 -7.33 -5.50
C LEU A 74 -18.69 -6.24 -4.85
N SER A 75 -19.37 -6.55 -3.75
CA SER A 75 -20.11 -5.55 -2.97
C SER A 75 -19.21 -4.65 -2.12
N ASN A 76 -17.93 -4.97 -2.00
CA ASN A 76 -16.96 -4.18 -1.27
C ASN A 76 -16.49 -3.00 -2.14
N LYS A 77 -16.73 -1.77 -1.67
CA LYS A 77 -16.35 -0.54 -2.38
C LYS A 77 -14.84 -0.37 -2.60
N MET A 78 -14.02 -1.18 -1.92
CA MET A 78 -12.57 -1.15 -2.01
C MET A 78 -12.01 -2.33 -2.82
N TYR A 79 -12.87 -3.20 -3.36
CA TYR A 79 -12.48 -4.37 -4.16
C TYR A 79 -11.50 -4.00 -5.28
N ASP A 80 -11.83 -2.97 -6.06
CA ASP A 80 -11.04 -2.57 -7.23
C ASP A 80 -9.60 -2.14 -6.86
N LEU A 81 -9.40 -1.58 -5.67
CA LEU A 81 -8.06 -1.20 -5.20
C LEU A 81 -7.21 -2.43 -4.83
N ASN A 82 -7.83 -3.48 -4.29
CA ASN A 82 -7.15 -4.76 -4.10
C ASN A 82 -6.82 -5.42 -5.44
N ILE A 83 -7.74 -5.34 -6.42
CA ILE A 83 -7.48 -5.85 -7.77
C ILE A 83 -6.36 -5.06 -8.47
N ALA A 84 -6.26 -3.75 -8.25
CA ALA A 84 -5.16 -2.95 -8.77
C ALA A 84 -3.80 -3.47 -8.27
N VAL A 85 -3.68 -3.83 -6.99
CA VAL A 85 -2.48 -4.49 -6.46
C VAL A 85 -2.25 -5.85 -7.13
N LEU A 86 -3.27 -6.71 -7.20
CA LEU A 86 -3.12 -8.04 -7.84
C LEU A 86 -2.69 -7.97 -9.31
N SER A 87 -3.12 -6.92 -10.02
CA SER A 87 -2.90 -6.77 -11.45
C SER A 87 -1.74 -5.83 -11.82
N HIS A 88 -1.06 -5.23 -10.83
CA HIS A 88 -0.06 -4.17 -11.03
C HIS A 88 1.00 -4.56 -12.06
N LYS A 89 1.52 -5.80 -11.96
CA LYS A 89 2.62 -6.30 -12.79
C LYS A 89 2.18 -6.47 -14.23
N LYS A 90 0.96 -6.97 -14.45
CA LYS A 90 0.36 -7.10 -15.79
C LYS A 90 0.08 -5.73 -16.41
N GLN A 91 -0.26 -4.74 -15.59
CA GLN A 91 -0.56 -3.38 -16.03
C GLN A 91 0.68 -2.47 -16.07
N ASN A 92 1.86 -2.98 -15.72
CA ASN A 92 3.10 -2.21 -15.58
C ASN A 92 2.89 -0.93 -14.74
N THR A 93 2.14 -1.05 -13.65
CA THR A 93 1.80 0.06 -12.76
C THR A 93 2.68 -0.01 -11.51
N PRO A 94 3.56 0.97 -11.26
CA PRO A 94 4.44 0.96 -10.10
C PRO A 94 3.69 0.86 -8.77
N LEU A 95 4.23 0.09 -7.84
CA LEU A 95 3.66 -0.08 -6.51
C LEU A 95 4.61 0.54 -5.47
N LEU A 96 4.14 1.61 -4.83
CA LEU A 96 4.94 2.50 -3.99
C LEU A 96 4.51 2.40 -2.54
N ILE A 97 5.44 2.09 -1.64
CA ILE A 97 5.15 1.98 -0.22
C ILE A 97 5.62 3.24 0.52
N PHE A 98 4.75 3.76 1.37
CA PHE A 98 5.06 4.79 2.36
C PHE A 98 4.80 4.25 3.76
N GLU A 99 5.75 4.46 4.67
CA GLU A 99 5.60 4.06 6.07
C GLU A 99 5.48 5.29 6.96
N LYS A 100 4.50 5.28 7.86
CA LYS A 100 4.41 6.28 8.92
C LYS A 100 5.41 5.95 10.04
N LYS A 101 6.34 6.87 10.32
CA LYS A 101 7.23 6.82 11.48
C LYS A 101 7.23 8.13 12.25
N LYS A 102 7.11 8.05 13.58
CA LYS A 102 7.21 9.22 14.49
C LYS A 102 6.35 10.40 14.01
N GLY A 103 5.14 10.10 13.52
CA GLY A 103 4.18 11.10 13.04
C GLY A 103 4.28 11.47 11.55
N ASN A 104 5.40 11.23 10.87
CA ASN A 104 5.60 11.56 9.45
C ASN A 104 5.53 10.33 8.56
N TYR A 105 5.31 10.51 7.26
CA TYR A 105 5.40 9.46 6.26
C TYR A 105 6.75 9.50 5.55
N HIS A 106 7.33 8.33 5.32
CA HIS A 106 8.57 8.17 4.59
C HIS A 106 8.33 7.31 3.37
N PHE A 107 8.81 7.74 2.19
CA PHE A 107 8.86 6.86 1.04
C PHE A 107 9.84 5.72 1.33
N VAL A 108 9.38 4.49 1.15
CA VAL A 108 10.17 3.28 1.44
C VAL A 108 10.85 2.77 0.17
N GLY A 109 10.12 2.75 -0.94
CA GLY A 109 10.62 2.29 -2.23
C GLY A 109 9.52 1.81 -3.16
N GLU A 110 9.96 1.35 -4.33
CA GLU A 110 9.15 0.62 -5.29
C GLU A 110 9.21 -0.88 -4.97
N TYR A 111 8.05 -1.54 -5.07
CA TYR A 111 7.87 -2.95 -4.75
C TYR A 111 7.17 -3.68 -5.89
N GLU A 112 7.30 -5.01 -5.88
CA GLU A 112 6.44 -5.90 -6.66
C GLU A 112 5.73 -6.92 -5.76
N LEU A 113 4.47 -7.19 -6.05
CA LEU A 113 3.75 -8.38 -5.57
C LEU A 113 4.42 -9.66 -6.08
N THR A 114 4.82 -10.53 -5.15
CA THR A 114 5.38 -11.86 -5.43
C THR A 114 4.35 -12.97 -5.22
N GLU A 115 3.55 -12.86 -4.17
CA GLU A 115 2.54 -13.85 -3.79
C GLU A 115 1.36 -13.16 -3.09
N THR A 116 0.18 -13.81 -3.14
CA THR A 116 -0.97 -13.41 -2.33
C THR A 116 -1.61 -14.64 -1.71
N HIS A 117 -2.15 -14.49 -0.51
CA HIS A 117 -3.05 -15.45 0.09
C HIS A 117 -4.22 -14.75 0.77
N GLN A 118 -5.19 -15.53 1.21
CA GLN A 118 -6.28 -15.02 2.04
C GLN A 118 -6.10 -15.43 3.49
N ASN A 119 -6.49 -14.53 4.38
CA ASN A 119 -6.55 -14.82 5.80
C ASN A 119 -7.95 -14.49 6.35
N VAL A 120 -8.32 -15.03 7.51
CA VAL A 120 -9.57 -14.71 8.19
C VAL A 120 -9.28 -13.85 9.42
N GLN A 121 -9.87 -12.66 9.47
CA GLN A 121 -9.66 -11.68 10.54
C GLN A 121 -11.00 -11.02 10.89
N PRO A 122 -11.18 -10.49 12.12
CA PRO A 122 -12.34 -9.65 12.42
C PRO A 122 -12.31 -8.36 11.57
N ASP A 123 -13.50 -7.87 11.23
CA ASP A 123 -13.71 -6.55 10.64
C ASP A 123 -13.97 -5.50 11.74
N ASP A 124 -14.21 -4.24 11.37
CA ASP A 124 -14.48 -3.16 12.35
C ASP A 124 -15.73 -3.40 13.21
N ASN A 125 -16.64 -4.27 12.77
CA ASN A 125 -17.83 -4.68 13.51
C ASN A 125 -17.64 -6.03 14.24
N ASN A 126 -16.40 -6.53 14.30
CA ASN A 126 -16.01 -7.80 14.89
C ASN A 126 -16.58 -9.04 14.19
N PHE A 127 -17.02 -8.92 12.93
CA PHE A 127 -17.41 -10.07 12.12
C PHE A 127 -16.19 -10.67 11.42
N LEU A 128 -16.12 -11.99 11.37
CA LEU A 128 -15.06 -12.67 10.63
C LEU A 128 -15.18 -12.40 9.13
N ARG A 129 -14.07 -12.01 8.52
CA ARG A 129 -13.98 -11.72 7.10
C ARG A 129 -12.71 -12.27 6.47
N ARG A 130 -12.80 -12.60 5.17
CA ARG A 130 -11.62 -12.87 4.35
C ARG A 130 -10.94 -11.57 3.96
N VAL A 131 -9.65 -11.50 4.20
CA VAL A 131 -8.76 -10.39 3.80
C VAL A 131 -7.71 -10.90 2.84
N PHE A 132 -7.26 -10.06 1.92
CA PHE A 132 -6.06 -10.32 1.13
C PHE A 132 -4.82 -10.04 1.98
N VAL A 133 -3.79 -10.84 1.78
CA VAL A 133 -2.45 -10.59 2.31
C VAL A 133 -1.47 -10.66 1.16
N PHE A 134 -0.88 -9.51 0.85
CA PHE A 134 0.08 -9.33 -0.22
C PHE A 134 1.50 -9.52 0.31
N HIS A 135 2.26 -10.39 -0.34
CA HIS A 135 3.69 -10.50 -0.14
C HIS A 135 4.39 -9.65 -1.18
N LEU A 136 5.09 -8.62 -0.72
CA LEU A 136 5.72 -7.62 -1.56
C LEU A 136 7.24 -7.71 -1.39
N ARG A 137 7.97 -7.64 -2.50
CA ARG A 137 9.44 -7.56 -2.52
C ARG A 137 9.87 -6.22 -3.06
N LYS A 138 10.83 -5.59 -2.41
CA LYS A 138 11.39 -4.33 -2.88
C LYS A 138 12.18 -4.53 -4.17
N VAL A 139 11.99 -3.64 -5.13
CA VAL A 139 12.72 -3.65 -6.41
C VAL A 139 13.59 -2.42 -6.62
N SER A 140 13.30 -1.30 -5.95
CA SER A 140 14.14 -0.10 -6.01
C SER A 140 13.96 0.80 -4.79
N ASP A 141 15.04 1.50 -4.41
CA ASP A 141 15.06 2.54 -3.37
C ASP A 141 14.60 3.91 -3.89
N PHE A 142 14.48 4.06 -5.21
CA PHE A 142 14.03 5.29 -5.85
C PHE A 142 13.12 5.01 -7.05
N ILE A 143 12.30 5.99 -7.43
CA ILE A 143 11.53 5.94 -8.67
C ILE A 143 11.45 7.33 -9.31
N LYS A 144 11.41 7.35 -10.65
CA LYS A 144 11.09 8.54 -11.43
C LYS A 144 9.70 8.39 -12.02
N LEU A 145 8.84 9.37 -11.77
CA LEU A 145 7.47 9.42 -12.26
C LEU A 145 7.28 10.58 -13.22
N ASP A 146 6.58 10.31 -14.31
CA ASP A 146 6.11 11.33 -15.25
C ASP A 146 4.73 11.84 -14.77
N LEU A 147 4.71 13.05 -14.22
CA LEU A 147 3.50 13.70 -13.69
C LEU A 147 2.68 14.38 -14.78
#